data_AF-A0A947JA17-F1
#
_entry.id   AF-A0A947JA17-F1
#
_cell.length_a   1.000
_cell.length_b   1.000
_cell.length_c   1.000
_cell.angle_alpha   90.00
_cell.angle_beta   90.00
_cell.angle_gamma   90.00
#
_symmetry.space_group_name_H-M   'P 1'
#
loop_
_entity.id
_entity.type
_entity.pdbx_description
1 polymer ?
#
loop_
_entity_poly.entity_id
_entity_poly.type
_entity_poly.pdbx_seq_one_letter_code
_entity_poly.pdbx_strand_id
1 'polypeptide(L)' 'VVIDEIGPMELACPEFVPAVERALASEKPLLISTHANADCAIAHRVRQELHLFRVKLGNRDGLIDEIVEHLLGHTSAK' A
#
# COMPACT_ATOMS: atom_id res chain seq x y z
N VAL A 1 3.30 -7.12 -5.41
CA VAL A 1 3.98 -5.91 -5.94
C VAL A 1 4.19 -4.99 -4.76
N VAL A 2 5.40 -4.44 -4.62
CA VAL A 2 5.72 -3.47 -3.57
C VAL A 2 5.83 -2.10 -4.22
N ILE A 3 5.15 -1.10 -3.66
CA ILE A 3 5.20 0.29 -4.10
C ILE A 3 5.58 1.12 -2.87
N ASP A 4 6.77 1.70 -2.91
CA ASP A 4 7.30 2.60 -1.88
C ASP A 4 7.87 3.84 -2.59
N GLU A 5 7.19 4.99 -2.65
CA GLU A 5 5.94 5.42 -2.01
C GLU A 5 4.97 6.00 -3.05
N ILE A 6 3.67 6.09 -2.75
CA ILE A 6 2.79 7.08 -3.41
C ILE A 6 3.01 8.43 -2.73
N GLY A 7 4.02 9.16 -3.18
CA GLY A 7 4.47 10.43 -2.63
C GLY A 7 4.63 11.54 -3.70
N PRO A 8 4.92 12.78 -3.27
CA PRO A 8 5.08 13.92 -4.19
C PRO A 8 6.15 13.70 -5.26
N MET A 9 7.22 12.96 -4.93
CA MET A 9 8.33 12.71 -5.84
C MET A 9 7.92 11.75 -6.96
N GLU A 10 7.24 10.67 -6.62
CA GLU A 10 6.81 9.65 -7.59
C GLU A 10 5.69 10.17 -8.48
N LEU A 11 4.79 11.00 -7.94
CA LEU A 11 3.69 11.63 -8.68
C LEU A 11 4.18 12.63 -9.75
N ALA A 12 5.44 13.09 -9.68
CA ALA A 12 6.02 13.91 -10.74
C ALA A 12 6.30 13.11 -12.03
N CYS A 13 6.34 11.76 -11.95
CA CYS A 13 6.49 10.89 -13.11
C CYS A 13 5.13 10.60 -13.76
N PRO A 14 4.91 10.98 -15.03
CA PRO A 14 3.62 10.76 -15.71
C PRO A 14 3.20 9.29 -15.79
N GLU A 15 4.17 8.37 -15.85
CA GLU A 15 3.93 6.93 -15.96
C GLU A 15 3.68 6.23 -14.62
N PHE A 16 3.88 6.93 -13.50
CA PHE A 16 3.74 6.33 -12.18
C PHE A 16 2.31 5.93 -11.88
N VAL A 17 1.34 6.84 -12.04
CA VAL A 17 -0.08 6.54 -11.78
C VAL A 17 -0.58 5.41 -12.70
N PRO A 18 -0.33 5.42 -14.03
CA PRO A 18 -0.64 4.27 -14.89
C PRO A 18 -0.02 2.94 -14.42
N ALA A 19 1.19 2.94 -13.87
CA ALA A 19 1.82 1.73 -13.34
C ALA A 19 1.14 1.23 -12.05
N VAL A 20 0.77 2.14 -11.14
CA VAL A 20 -0.01 1.81 -9.94
C VAL A 20 -1.37 1.24 -10.33
N GLU A 21 -2.06 1.84 -11.31
CA GLU A 21 -3.33 1.36 -11.85
C GLU A 21 -3.23 -0.06 -12.42
N ARG A 22 -2.17 -0.36 -13.17
CA ARG A 22 -1.92 -1.74 -13.65
C ARG A 22 -1.65 -2.73 -12.52
N ALA A 23 -1.00 -2.28 -11.43
CA ALA A 23 -0.79 -3.13 -10.26
C ALA A 23 -2.11 -3.41 -9.53
N LEU A 24 -2.96 -2.39 -9.35
CA LEU A 24 -4.30 -2.52 -8.77
C LEU A 24 -5.22 -3.44 -9.57
N ALA A 25 -5.10 -3.42 -10.90
CA ALA A 25 -5.87 -4.30 -11.79
C ALA A 25 -5.32 -5.73 -11.88
N SER A 26 -4.19 -6.04 -11.23
CA SER A 26 -3.58 -7.37 -11.28
C SER A 26 -4.07 -8.27 -10.13
N GLU A 27 -3.98 -9.59 -10.30
CA GLU A 27 -4.26 -10.56 -9.22
C GLU A 27 -3.10 -10.71 -8.21
N LYS A 28 -2.08 -9.84 -8.28
CA LYS A 28 -0.91 -9.95 -7.42
C LYS A 28 -1.19 -9.31 -6.06
N PRO A 29 -0.73 -9.90 -4.94
CA PRO A 29 -0.76 -9.24 -3.63
C PRO A 29 -0.04 -7.88 -3.70
N LEU A 30 -0.55 -6.87 -3.00
CA LEU A 30 -0.05 -5.50 -3.04
C LEU A 30 0.40 -5.05 -1.64
N LEU A 31 1.57 -4.44 -1.56
CA LEU A 31 2.03 -3.70 -0.39
C LEU A 31 2.43 -2.29 -0.85
N ILE A 32 1.73 -1.28 -0.33
CA ILE A 32 1.84 0.10 -0.81
C ILE A 32 2.02 1.02 0.40
N SER A 33 3.07 1.85 0.40
CA SER A 33 3.19 2.98 1.31
C SER A 33 2.61 4.24 0.64
N THR A 34 1.94 5.09 1.42
CA THR A 34 1.44 6.38 0.93
C THR A 34 1.89 7.49 1.86
N HIS A 35 2.33 8.61 1.30
CA HIS A 35 2.70 9.77 2.09
C HIS A 35 1.48 10.24 2.88
N ALA A 36 1.63 10.48 4.19
CA ALA A 36 0.48 10.77 5.07
C ALA A 36 -0.36 11.96 4.59
N ASN A 37 0.29 12.94 3.94
CA ASN A 37 -0.33 14.14 3.40
C ASN A 37 -0.53 14.08 1.87
N ALA A 38 -0.32 12.93 1.22
CA ALA A 38 -0.68 12.78 -0.19
C ALA A 38 -2.19 12.95 -0.34
N ASP A 39 -2.57 14.03 -1.03
CA ASP A 39 -3.95 14.43 -1.31
C ASP A 39 -4.18 14.39 -2.82
N CYS A 40 -4.24 13.16 -3.36
CA CYS A 40 -4.49 12.92 -4.77
C CYS A 40 -5.40 11.70 -4.95
N ALA A 41 -6.06 11.63 -6.11
CA ALA A 41 -7.07 10.61 -6.39
C ALA A 41 -6.56 9.17 -6.16
N ILE A 42 -5.35 8.86 -6.63
CA ILE A 42 -4.79 7.51 -6.48
C ILE A 42 -4.49 7.17 -5.01
N ALA A 43 -3.99 8.12 -4.21
CA ALA A 43 -3.73 7.91 -2.78
C ALA A 43 -5.03 7.70 -1.99
N HIS A 44 -6.08 8.48 -2.30
CA HIS A 44 -7.40 8.28 -1.68
C HIS A 44 -8.00 6.93 -2.03
N ARG A 45 -7.90 6.54 -3.29
CA ARG A 45 -8.43 5.27 -3.79
C ARG A 45 -7.77 4.07 -3.10
N VAL A 46 -6.44 4.00 -3.05
CA VAL A 46 -5.76 2.86 -2.40
C VAL A 46 -6.07 2.76 -0.91
N ARG A 47 -6.28 3.90 -0.22
CA ARG A 47 -6.68 3.92 1.20
C ARG A 47 -8.11 3.43 1.43
N GLN A 48 -8.98 3.55 0.42
CA GLN A 48 -10.39 3.13 0.48
C GLN A 48 -10.59 1.69 0.02
N GLU A 49 -9.85 1.26 -1.01
CA GLU A 49 -10.00 -0.07 -1.64
C GLU A 49 -9.17 -1.16 -0.97
N LEU A 50 -8.06 -0.82 -0.30
CA LEU A 50 -7.15 -1.78 0.34
C LEU A 50 -7.23 -1.73 1.87
N HIS A 51 -6.65 -2.74 2.53
CA HIS A 51 -6.50 -2.74 3.98
C HIS A 51 -5.48 -1.68 4.43
N LEU A 52 -5.91 -0.73 5.25
CA LEU A 52 -5.09 0.41 5.66
C LEU A 52 -4.46 0.19 7.04
N PHE A 53 -3.14 0.00 7.07
CA PHE A 53 -2.34 0.08 8.29
C PHE A 53 -1.88 1.51 8.52
N ARG A 54 -2.30 2.13 9.63
CA ARG A 54 -1.83 3.46 10.02
C ARG A 54 -0.61 3.36 10.92
N VAL A 55 0.56 3.71 10.36
CA VAL A 55 1.81 3.80 11.11
C VAL A 55 1.77 4.98 12.09
N LYS A 56 2.10 4.70 13.33
CA LYS A 56 2.30 5.64 14.44
C LYS A 56 3.61 5.29 15.13
N LEU A 57 4.18 6.24 15.87
CA LEU A 57 5.44 6.00 16.59
C LEU A 57 5.35 4.77 17.53
N GLY A 58 4.21 4.57 18.18
CA GLY A 58 4.01 3.48 19.14
C GLY A 58 3.69 2.10 18.55
N ASN A 59 3.40 1.97 17.25
CA ASN A 59 3.10 0.67 16.63
C ASN A 59 4.05 0.31 15.47
N ARG A 60 4.95 1.21 15.06
CA ARG A 60 5.80 1.02 13.87
C ARG A 60 6.58 -0.31 13.88
N ASP A 61 7.08 -0.71 15.05
CA ASP A 61 7.95 -1.89 15.18
C ASP A 61 7.13 -3.19 15.23
N GLY A 62 5.86 -3.12 15.66
CA GLY A 62 4.95 -4.28 15.73
C GLY A 62 4.10 -4.49 14.47
N LEU A 63 3.93 -3.46 13.63
CA LEU A 63 3.13 -3.54 12.40
C LEU A 63 3.64 -4.56 11.39
N ILE A 64 4.92 -4.94 11.46
CA ILE A 64 5.53 -5.90 10.54
C ILE A 64 4.77 -7.23 10.59
N ASP A 65 4.51 -7.75 11.78
CA ASP A 65 3.85 -9.04 11.96
C ASP A 65 2.40 -9.00 11.45
N GLU A 66 1.66 -7.92 11.76
CA GLU A 66 0.29 -7.70 11.29
C GLU A 66 0.20 -7.63 9.76
N ILE A 67 1.15 -6.93 9.12
CA ILE A 67 1.21 -6.80 7.66
C ILE A 67 1.54 -8.15 7.01
N VAL A 68 2.49 -8.90 7.55
CA VAL A 68 2.89 -10.22 7.03
C VAL A 68 1.74 -11.21 7.14
N GLU A 69 1.05 -11.25 8.29
CA GLU A 69 -0.11 -12.11 8.50
C GLU A 69 -1.24 -11.78 7.51
N HIS A 70 -1.51 -10.49 7.29
CA HIS A 70 -2.51 -10.05 6.31
C HIS A 70 -2.13 -10.44 4.87
N LEU A 71 -0.86 -10.23 4.47
CA LEU A 71 -0.40 -10.47 3.10
C LEU A 71 -0.34 -11.94 2.72
N LEU A 72 0.07 -12.80 3.65
CA LEU A 72 0.17 -14.24 3.40
C LEU A 72 -1.20 -14.93 3.48
N GLY A 73 -2.21 -14.25 4.04
CA GLY A 73 -3.48 -14.85 4.43
C GLY A 73 -3.26 -15.85 5.56
N HIS A 74 -4.29 -16.13 6.36
CA HIS A 74 -4.23 -17.25 7.30
C HIS A 74 -3.92 -18.53 6.51
N THR A 75 -2.67 -19.00 6.56
CA THR A 75 -2.39 -20.41 6.33
C THR A 75 -2.91 -21.13 7.57
N SER A 76 -4.23 -21.32 7.67
CA SER A 76 -4.77 -22.44 8.43
C SER A 76 -4.33 -23.69 7.68
N ALA A 77 -3.08 -24.10 7.93
CA ALA A 77 -2.71 -25.49 7.81
C ALA A 77 -3.56 -26.24 8.83
N LYS A 78 -4.61 -26.87 8.35
CA LYS A 78 -5.33 -27.92 9.06
C LYS A 78 -4.97 -29.25 8.43
#